data_AF-A0A9C9ERK4-F1
#
_entry.id   AF-A0A9C9ERK4-F1
#
_cell.length_a   1.000
_cell.length_b   1.000
_cell.length_c   1.000
_cell.angle_alpha   90.00
_cell.angle_beta   90.00
_cell.angle_gamma   90.00
#
_symmetry.space_group_name_H-M   'P 1'
#
loop_
_entity.id
_entity.type
_entity.pdbx_description
1 polymer ?
#
loop_
_entity_poly.entity_id
_entity_poly.type
_entity_poly.pdbx_seq_one_letter_code
_entity_poly.pdbx_strand_id
1 'polypeptide(L)'
;KIVMSDHGFCSVKKDIYLNYFLETKGYLRYKQDGAKSLEHIDPKATRVFCMDPGRFYINLEGREAQGCVSRSEYEALREVLKHELQELTDEEGTRVIKDVLVKDEIYSGPNFEIAPDIVINPVDGYAPKGAFGKQSLSGKGPIVGMHTYHNAMLFVEGHDLKSGGSVVDVTPTICQLLDIKAPADFDGTSLIT
;
A
#
# COMPACT_ATOMS: atom_id res chain seq x y z
N LYS A 1 25.14 -19.56 -7.14
CA LYS A 1 24.37 -18.41 -7.70
C LYS A 1 23.17 -18.10 -6.83
N ILE A 2 22.71 -16.86 -6.83
CA ILE A 2 21.47 -16.43 -6.16
C ILE A 2 20.58 -15.78 -7.22
N VAL A 3 19.31 -16.17 -7.24
CA VAL A 3 18.27 -15.56 -8.08
C VAL A 3 17.10 -15.23 -7.16
N MET A 4 16.55 -14.01 -7.26
CA MET A 4 15.43 -13.60 -6.42
C MET A 4 14.42 -12.77 -7.19
N SER A 5 13.21 -12.70 -6.62
CA SER A 5 12.17 -11.73 -6.93
C SER A 5 11.72 -11.10 -5.62
N ASP A 6 11.71 -9.78 -5.54
CA ASP A 6 11.29 -9.00 -4.37
C ASP A 6 9.77 -9.03 -4.14
N HIS A 7 9.01 -9.33 -5.19
CA HIS A 7 7.56 -9.54 -5.17
C HIS A 7 7.14 -10.61 -6.19
N GLY A 8 5.88 -11.05 -6.14
CA GLY A 8 5.28 -11.82 -7.22
C GLY A 8 4.65 -10.93 -8.29
N PHE A 9 3.89 -11.55 -9.21
CA PHE A 9 3.26 -10.84 -10.32
C PHE A 9 1.99 -11.52 -10.82
N CYS A 10 1.01 -10.73 -11.26
CA CYS A 10 -0.19 -11.22 -11.95
C CYS A 10 -0.69 -10.22 -13.02
N SER A 11 -1.59 -10.67 -13.90
CA SER A 11 -2.20 -9.80 -14.92
C SER A 11 -3.29 -8.92 -14.33
N VAL A 12 -3.37 -7.67 -14.80
CA VAL A 12 -4.42 -6.72 -14.42
C VAL A 12 -5.70 -7.02 -15.20
N LYS A 13 -6.80 -7.13 -14.47
CA LYS A 13 -8.18 -7.19 -14.98
C LYS A 13 -8.79 -5.80 -15.06
N LYS A 14 -8.70 -5.03 -13.97
CA LYS A 14 -9.22 -3.66 -13.83
C LYS A 14 -8.28 -2.81 -12.97
N ASP A 15 -8.20 -1.52 -13.29
CA ASP A 15 -7.71 -0.51 -12.34
C ASP A 15 -8.86 -0.07 -11.43
N ILE A 16 -8.57 0.20 -10.16
CA ILE A 16 -9.52 0.77 -9.18
C ILE A 16 -9.01 2.14 -8.73
N TYR A 17 -9.82 3.17 -8.93
CA TYR A 17 -9.49 4.58 -8.67
C TYR A 17 -9.94 4.99 -7.26
N LEU A 18 -9.02 4.94 -6.31
CA LEU A 18 -9.33 5.10 -4.89
C LEU A 18 -9.65 6.55 -4.51
N ASN A 19 -9.09 7.54 -5.21
CA ASN A 19 -9.47 8.94 -4.98
C ASN A 19 -10.87 9.26 -5.50
N TYR A 20 -11.38 8.52 -6.50
CA TYR A 20 -12.81 8.62 -6.88
C TYR A 20 -13.71 8.08 -5.77
N PHE A 21 -13.36 6.93 -5.18
CA PHE A 21 -14.06 6.42 -3.99
C PHE A 21 -14.06 7.45 -2.85
N LEU A 22 -12.91 8.04 -2.52
CA LEU A 22 -12.83 9.04 -1.46
C LEU A 22 -13.63 10.32 -1.76
N GLU A 23 -13.65 10.76 -3.00
CA GLU A 23 -14.43 11.93 -3.45
C GLU A 23 -15.93 11.67 -3.36
N THR A 24 -16.40 10.52 -3.85
CA THR A 24 -17.83 10.14 -3.81
C THR A 24 -18.35 9.96 -2.38
N LYS A 25 -17.50 9.49 -1.47
CA LYS A 25 -17.79 9.40 -0.02
C LYS A 25 -17.63 10.73 0.73
N GLY A 26 -17.07 11.76 0.08
CA GLY A 26 -16.88 13.08 0.66
C GLY A 26 -15.65 13.22 1.58
N TYR A 27 -14.74 12.25 1.60
CA TYR A 27 -13.47 12.36 2.32
C TYR A 27 -12.46 13.27 1.60
N LEU A 28 -12.54 13.31 0.27
CA LEU A 28 -11.64 14.08 -0.58
C LEU A 28 -12.42 15.17 -1.31
N ARG A 29 -11.87 16.40 -1.32
CA ARG A 29 -12.43 17.55 -2.01
C ARG A 29 -11.36 18.27 -2.81
N TYR A 30 -11.73 18.82 -3.96
CA TYR A 30 -10.82 19.61 -4.79
C TYR A 30 -11.14 21.10 -4.68
N LYS A 31 -10.12 21.94 -4.89
CA LYS A 31 -10.30 23.41 -4.96
C LYS A 31 -11.13 23.82 -6.17
N GLN A 32 -11.06 23.04 -7.25
CA GLN A 32 -11.73 23.27 -8.52
C GLN A 32 -11.84 21.95 -9.31
N ASP A 33 -12.70 21.94 -10.32
CA ASP A 33 -12.88 20.80 -11.22
C ASP A 33 -11.61 20.46 -12.02
N GLY A 34 -11.54 19.23 -12.54
CA GLY A 34 -10.43 18.80 -13.39
C GLY A 34 -9.13 18.53 -12.62
N ALA A 35 -9.24 18.03 -11.38
CA ALA A 35 -8.09 17.65 -10.57
C ALA A 35 -7.20 16.60 -11.25
N LYS A 36 -5.87 16.80 -11.21
CA LYS A 36 -4.88 15.91 -11.86
C LYS A 36 -3.74 15.51 -10.94
N SER A 37 -3.60 16.18 -9.80
CA SER A 37 -2.49 16.02 -8.88
C SER A 37 -2.94 16.37 -7.45
N LEU A 38 -2.07 16.03 -6.50
CA LEU A 38 -2.25 16.35 -5.09
C LEU A 38 -2.42 17.86 -4.85
N GLU A 39 -1.81 18.73 -5.65
CA GLU A 39 -1.88 20.20 -5.48
C GLU A 39 -3.31 20.76 -5.64
N HIS A 40 -4.16 20.03 -6.38
CA HIS A 40 -5.54 20.43 -6.65
C HIS A 40 -6.51 20.05 -5.51
N ILE A 41 -6.09 19.26 -4.51
CA ILE A 41 -6.95 19.00 -3.35
C ILE A 41 -7.17 20.29 -2.56
N ASP A 42 -8.36 20.44 -1.98
CA ASP A 42 -8.61 21.44 -0.94
C ASP A 42 -8.15 20.85 0.40
N PRO A 43 -7.03 21.32 0.97
CA PRO A 43 -6.51 20.75 2.20
C PRO A 43 -7.39 21.06 3.42
N LYS A 44 -8.24 22.09 3.38
CA LYS A 44 -9.14 22.40 4.50
C LYS A 44 -10.40 21.53 4.48
N ALA A 45 -10.79 21.04 3.31
CA ALA A 45 -11.99 20.21 3.13
C ALA A 45 -11.68 18.72 2.89
N THR A 46 -10.41 18.35 2.63
CA THR A 46 -9.97 16.97 2.43
C THR A 46 -9.51 16.35 3.72
N ARG A 47 -10.22 15.32 4.18
CA ARG A 47 -9.91 14.53 5.38
C ARG A 47 -8.99 13.35 5.07
N VAL A 48 -9.10 12.77 3.87
CA VAL A 48 -8.32 11.60 3.44
C VAL A 48 -7.95 11.73 1.96
N PHE A 49 -6.72 11.35 1.61
CA PHE A 49 -6.29 11.18 0.22
C PHE A 49 -5.52 9.87 0.04
N CYS A 50 -5.54 9.32 -1.17
CA CYS A 50 -4.80 8.12 -1.54
C CYS A 50 -3.66 8.45 -2.50
N MET A 51 -2.49 7.85 -2.26
CA MET A 51 -1.34 7.85 -3.17
C MET A 51 -1.08 6.44 -3.69
N ASP A 52 -0.45 6.35 -4.86
CA ASP A 52 -0.11 5.06 -5.47
C ASP A 52 0.93 4.30 -4.67
N PRO A 53 0.88 2.96 -4.59
CA PRO A 53 -0.29 2.11 -4.84
C PRO A 53 -1.09 1.92 -3.53
N GLY A 54 -2.36 2.31 -3.50
CA GLY A 54 -3.27 1.95 -2.41
C GLY A 54 -2.86 2.40 -0.99
N ARG A 55 -2.17 3.54 -0.88
CA ARG A 55 -1.70 4.12 0.38
C ARG A 55 -2.58 5.30 0.78
N PHE A 56 -3.30 5.18 1.88
CA PHE A 56 -4.22 6.20 2.37
C PHE A 56 -3.57 7.03 3.47
N TYR A 57 -3.75 8.34 3.39
CA TYR A 57 -3.26 9.32 4.35
C TYR A 57 -4.44 10.14 4.85
N ILE A 58 -4.61 10.18 6.16
CA ILE A 58 -5.51 11.08 6.87
C ILE A 58 -4.82 12.43 6.97
N ASN A 59 -5.51 13.51 6.63
CA ASN A 59 -4.97 14.87 6.68
C ASN A 59 -5.00 15.39 8.13
N LEU A 60 -4.09 14.87 8.95
CA LEU A 60 -4.05 15.00 10.40
C LEU A 60 -3.38 16.30 10.83
N GLU A 61 -4.01 17.00 11.76
CA GLU A 61 -3.48 18.22 12.37
C GLU A 61 -2.11 17.98 13.02
N GLY A 62 -1.14 18.84 12.66
CA GLY A 62 0.21 18.80 13.17
C GLY A 62 1.13 17.74 12.54
N ARG A 63 0.61 16.88 11.64
CA ARG A 63 1.43 16.01 10.79
C ARG A 63 1.46 16.53 9.35
N GLU A 64 0.29 16.76 8.77
CA GLU A 64 0.16 17.40 7.46
C GLU A 64 0.20 18.92 7.61
N ALA A 65 0.87 19.60 6.67
CA ALA A 65 1.09 21.06 6.72
C ALA A 65 -0.20 21.88 6.83
N GLN A 66 -1.31 21.35 6.34
CA GLN A 66 -2.64 21.95 6.40
C GLN A 66 -3.70 20.93 6.86
N GLY A 67 -3.33 20.08 7.81
CA GLY A 67 -4.20 19.08 8.42
C GLY A 67 -5.52 19.67 8.93
N CYS A 68 -6.63 18.98 8.68
CA CYS A 68 -7.98 19.39 9.11
C CYS A 68 -8.69 18.35 9.97
N VAL A 69 -8.10 17.16 10.14
CA VAL A 69 -8.60 16.11 11.03
C VAL A 69 -7.90 16.26 12.38
N SER A 70 -8.68 16.46 13.45
CA SER A 70 -8.12 16.55 14.79
C SER A 70 -7.61 15.19 15.30
N ARG A 71 -6.69 15.20 16.28
CA ARG A 71 -6.20 13.96 16.91
C ARG A 71 -7.30 13.14 17.58
N SER A 72 -8.35 13.80 18.09
CA SER A 72 -9.52 13.11 18.67
C SER A 72 -10.38 12.37 17.65
N GLU A 73 -10.36 12.79 16.39
CA GLU A 73 -11.15 12.17 15.32
C GLU A 73 -10.38 11.08 14.56
N TYR A 74 -9.05 11.09 14.64
CA TYR A 74 -8.15 10.26 13.84
C TYR A 74 -8.51 8.77 13.87
N GLU A 75 -8.60 8.18 15.06
CA GLU A 75 -8.87 6.74 15.21
C GLU A 75 -10.26 6.37 14.70
N ALA A 76 -11.28 7.17 15.04
CA ALA A 76 -12.65 6.92 14.60
C ALA A 76 -12.77 7.01 13.06
N LEU A 77 -12.11 7.99 12.44
CA LEU A 77 -12.06 8.11 10.98
C LEU A 77 -11.33 6.92 10.35
N ARG A 78 -10.21 6.50 10.93
CA ARG A 78 -9.42 5.37 10.44
C ARG A 78 -10.21 4.07 10.45
N GLU A 79 -10.95 3.79 11.52
CA GLU A 79 -11.79 2.59 11.62
C GLU A 79 -12.96 2.60 10.64
N VAL A 80 -13.65 3.74 10.49
CA VAL A 80 -14.72 3.88 9.49
C VAL A 80 -14.18 3.64 8.08
N LEU A 81 -13.05 4.29 7.74
CA LEU A 81 -12.41 4.11 6.43
C LEU A 81 -11.98 2.66 6.20
N LYS A 82 -11.40 2.01 7.22
CA LYS A 82 -11.01 0.59 7.16
C LYS A 82 -12.20 -0.29 6.78
N HIS A 83 -13.33 -0.13 7.47
CA HIS A 83 -14.55 -0.88 7.19
C HIS A 83 -15.08 -0.61 5.78
N GLU A 84 -15.18 0.65 5.36
CA GLU A 84 -15.68 0.96 4.01
C GLU A 84 -14.77 0.43 2.89
N LEU A 85 -13.45 0.39 3.10
CA LEU A 85 -12.51 -0.22 2.17
C LEU A 85 -12.63 -1.75 2.13
N GLN A 86 -12.88 -2.40 3.27
CA GLN A 86 -13.08 -3.85 3.33
C GLN A 86 -14.29 -4.30 2.51
N GLU A 87 -15.35 -3.49 2.53
CA GLU A 87 -16.62 -3.71 1.82
C GLU A 87 -16.63 -3.15 0.38
N LEU A 88 -15.52 -2.60 -0.11
CA LEU A 88 -15.47 -2.00 -1.44
C LEU A 88 -15.61 -3.07 -2.54
N THR A 89 -16.67 -2.93 -3.34
CA THR A 89 -16.90 -3.72 -4.55
C THR A 89 -16.78 -2.87 -5.81
N ASP A 90 -16.45 -3.49 -6.93
CA ASP A 90 -16.57 -2.86 -8.24
C ASP A 90 -18.04 -2.70 -8.67
N GLU A 91 -18.26 -2.17 -9.87
CA GLU A 91 -19.58 -1.95 -10.45
C GLU A 91 -20.36 -3.26 -10.68
N GLU A 92 -19.71 -4.42 -10.66
CA GLU A 92 -20.32 -5.75 -10.81
C GLU A 92 -20.60 -6.42 -9.44
N GLY A 93 -20.29 -5.74 -8.33
CA GLY A 93 -20.47 -6.29 -6.98
C GLY A 93 -19.34 -7.23 -6.55
N THR A 94 -18.22 -7.27 -7.29
CA THR A 94 -17.06 -8.09 -6.92
C THR A 94 -16.18 -7.34 -5.93
N ARG A 95 -15.83 -7.97 -4.80
CA ARG A 95 -14.89 -7.39 -3.83
C ARG A 95 -13.52 -7.18 -4.48
N VAL A 96 -12.97 -5.97 -4.33
CA VAL A 96 -11.70 -5.57 -5.00
C VAL A 96 -10.51 -5.48 -4.06
N ILE A 97 -10.75 -5.45 -2.74
CA ILE A 97 -9.72 -5.38 -1.71
C ILE A 97 -9.73 -6.66 -0.89
N LYS A 98 -8.57 -7.32 -0.80
CA LYS A 98 -8.38 -8.55 -0.02
C LYS A 98 -8.16 -8.23 1.46
N ASP A 99 -7.19 -7.37 1.75
CA ASP A 99 -6.81 -6.97 3.11
C ASP A 99 -6.70 -5.45 3.22
N VAL A 100 -7.06 -4.91 4.40
CA VAL A 100 -6.89 -3.50 4.74
C VAL A 100 -6.05 -3.45 6.01
N LEU A 101 -4.81 -3.00 5.87
CA LEU A 101 -3.77 -3.03 6.89
C LEU A 101 -3.61 -1.62 7.48
N VAL A 102 -3.61 -1.51 8.80
CA VAL A 102 -3.30 -0.22 9.45
C VAL A 102 -1.80 -0.13 9.74
N LYS A 103 -1.26 1.09 9.77
CA LYS A 103 0.19 1.32 9.89
C LYS A 103 0.84 0.61 11.07
N ASP A 104 0.15 0.54 12.22
CA ASP A 104 0.64 -0.09 13.45
C ASP A 104 0.83 -1.60 13.32
N GLU A 105 0.17 -2.24 12.35
CA GLU A 105 0.29 -3.68 12.09
C GLU A 105 1.52 -4.01 11.23
N ILE A 106 1.99 -3.08 10.39
CA ILE A 106 2.93 -3.38 9.31
C ILE A 106 4.19 -2.50 9.27
N TYR A 107 4.22 -1.40 10.01
CA TYR A 107 5.34 -0.49 10.04
C TYR A 107 5.88 -0.30 11.45
N SER A 108 7.19 -0.11 11.54
CA SER A 108 7.90 0.27 12.76
C SER A 108 9.18 1.02 12.39
N GLY A 109 9.91 1.51 13.39
CA GLY A 109 11.20 2.17 13.18
C GLY A 109 11.13 3.69 13.00
N PRO A 110 12.26 4.32 12.64
CA PRO A 110 12.44 5.78 12.75
C PRO A 110 11.54 6.60 11.80
N ASN A 111 10.98 5.97 10.76
CA ASN A 111 10.12 6.63 9.77
C ASN A 111 8.63 6.33 9.99
N PHE A 112 8.25 5.74 11.14
CA PHE A 112 6.87 5.36 11.42
C PHE A 112 5.88 6.52 11.32
N GLU A 113 6.26 7.72 11.76
CA GLU A 113 5.38 8.90 11.78
C GLU A 113 4.94 9.35 10.38
N ILE A 114 5.75 9.11 9.35
CA ILE A 114 5.45 9.48 7.96
C ILE A 114 4.84 8.33 7.15
N ALA A 115 4.61 7.18 7.78
CA ALA A 115 4.00 6.03 7.11
C ALA A 115 2.53 6.33 6.72
N PRO A 116 2.01 5.70 5.64
CA PRO A 116 0.59 5.75 5.34
C PRO A 116 -0.23 5.22 6.50
N ASP A 117 -1.40 5.81 6.77
CA ASP A 117 -2.26 5.37 7.88
C ASP A 117 -2.91 4.02 7.62
N ILE A 118 -3.28 3.78 6.36
CA ILE A 118 -3.84 2.53 5.86
C ILE A 118 -3.15 2.16 4.55
N VAL A 119 -2.83 0.88 4.39
CA VAL A 119 -2.37 0.28 3.13
C VAL A 119 -3.32 -0.85 2.76
N ILE A 120 -3.72 -0.91 1.48
CA ILE A 120 -4.58 -1.99 1.00
C ILE A 120 -3.77 -3.06 0.25
N ASN A 121 -4.17 -4.31 0.45
CA ASN A 121 -3.79 -5.43 -0.40
C ASN A 121 -4.98 -5.72 -1.34
N PRO A 122 -4.86 -5.47 -2.66
CA PRO A 122 -5.96 -5.73 -3.58
C PRO A 122 -6.19 -7.23 -3.80
N VAL A 123 -7.38 -7.58 -4.30
CA VAL A 123 -7.60 -8.88 -4.92
C VAL A 123 -6.79 -8.96 -6.22
N ASP A 124 -6.20 -10.11 -6.53
CA ASP A 124 -5.37 -10.29 -7.73
C ASP A 124 -6.11 -9.89 -9.01
N GLY A 125 -5.47 -9.02 -9.78
CA GLY A 125 -6.01 -8.43 -11.00
C GLY A 125 -6.72 -7.09 -10.80
N TYR A 126 -6.91 -6.61 -9.57
CA TYR A 126 -7.40 -5.26 -9.30
C TYR A 126 -6.25 -4.33 -8.94
N ALA A 127 -5.79 -3.52 -9.88
CA ALA A 127 -4.65 -2.63 -9.65
C ALA A 127 -5.11 -1.33 -8.95
N PRO A 128 -4.68 -1.04 -7.71
CA PRO A 128 -5.09 0.17 -7.01
C PRO A 128 -4.38 1.39 -7.58
N LYS A 129 -5.15 2.46 -7.81
CA LYS A 129 -4.67 3.74 -8.34
C LYS A 129 -5.18 4.89 -7.49
N GLY A 130 -4.27 5.68 -6.93
CA GLY A 130 -4.50 7.00 -6.33
C GLY A 130 -4.69 8.10 -7.38
N ALA A 131 -5.27 7.78 -8.54
CA ALA A 131 -5.44 8.74 -9.63
C ALA A 131 -6.56 9.75 -9.30
N PHE A 132 -6.28 11.04 -9.51
CA PHE A 132 -7.22 12.13 -9.29
C PHE A 132 -8.15 12.38 -10.50
N GLY A 133 -9.30 12.99 -10.25
CA GLY A 133 -10.23 13.48 -11.30
C GLY A 133 -10.87 12.40 -12.17
N LYS A 134 -10.90 11.15 -11.71
CA LYS A 134 -11.57 10.04 -12.41
C LYS A 134 -13.09 10.18 -12.30
N GLN A 135 -13.80 9.59 -13.26
CA GLN A 135 -15.26 9.71 -13.38
C GLN A 135 -16.00 8.40 -13.07
N SER A 136 -15.26 7.35 -12.75
CA SER A 136 -15.76 6.01 -12.41
C SER A 136 -14.86 5.39 -11.35
N LEU A 137 -15.37 4.36 -10.67
CA LEU A 137 -14.60 3.64 -9.65
C LEU A 137 -13.54 2.76 -10.31
N SER A 138 -13.87 2.10 -11.42
CA SER A 138 -12.93 1.25 -12.13
C SER A 138 -12.70 1.69 -13.57
N GLY A 139 -11.65 1.13 -14.18
CA GLY A 139 -11.35 1.30 -15.59
C GLY A 139 -10.22 0.39 -16.04
N LYS A 140 -9.62 0.72 -17.19
CA LYS A 140 -8.46 -0.01 -17.71
C LYS A 140 -7.41 0.95 -18.25
N GLY A 141 -6.26 0.98 -17.59
CA GLY A 141 -5.09 1.72 -18.03
C GLY A 141 -4.23 0.94 -19.03
N PRO A 142 -3.11 1.55 -19.46
CA PRO A 142 -2.17 0.92 -20.41
C PRO A 142 -1.30 -0.17 -19.76
N ILE A 143 -1.23 -0.22 -18.43
CA ILE A 143 -0.45 -1.21 -17.68
C ILE A 143 -1.31 -2.46 -17.49
N VAL A 144 -0.80 -3.61 -17.95
CA VAL A 144 -1.53 -4.89 -17.96
C VAL A 144 -1.04 -5.89 -16.91
N GLY A 145 -0.10 -5.51 -16.05
CA GLY A 145 0.45 -6.35 -14.99
C GLY A 145 0.61 -5.60 -13.66
N MET A 146 0.54 -6.34 -12.55
CA MET A 146 0.63 -5.79 -11.19
C MET A 146 1.40 -6.73 -10.26
N HIS A 147 1.96 -6.14 -9.20
CA HIS A 147 2.65 -6.88 -8.16
C HIS A 147 1.67 -7.69 -7.30
N THR A 148 2.11 -8.86 -6.83
CA THR A 148 1.43 -9.67 -5.82
C THR A 148 2.35 -9.89 -4.62
N TYR A 149 1.78 -10.04 -3.43
CA TYR A 149 2.56 -10.36 -2.21
C TYR A 149 3.00 -11.82 -2.13
N HIS A 150 2.28 -12.72 -2.82
CA HIS A 150 2.64 -14.14 -2.91
C HIS A 150 3.40 -14.41 -4.22
N ASN A 151 4.03 -15.58 -4.32
CA ASN A 151 4.84 -16.02 -5.47
C ASN A 151 6.12 -15.18 -5.75
N ALA A 152 6.57 -14.39 -4.77
CA ALA A 152 7.97 -13.98 -4.72
C ALA A 152 8.86 -15.22 -4.53
N MET A 153 10.10 -15.17 -4.99
CA MET A 153 10.99 -16.32 -4.94
C MET A 153 12.41 -15.95 -4.51
N LEU A 154 13.07 -16.89 -3.85
CA LEU A 154 14.50 -16.88 -3.63
C LEU A 154 15.04 -18.27 -3.98
N PHE A 155 16.06 -18.30 -4.81
CA PHE A 155 16.78 -19.50 -5.19
C PHE A 155 18.27 -19.30 -4.89
N VAL A 156 18.84 -20.23 -4.13
CA VAL A 156 20.27 -20.28 -3.83
C VAL A 156 20.80 -21.62 -4.31
N GLU A 157 21.68 -21.58 -5.30
CA GLU A 157 22.27 -22.78 -5.89
C GLU A 157 23.08 -23.56 -4.86
N GLY A 158 22.72 -24.83 -4.66
CA GLY A 158 23.44 -25.72 -3.75
C GLY A 158 23.05 -25.61 -2.27
N HIS A 159 21.98 -24.86 -1.95
CA HIS A 159 21.51 -24.70 -0.57
C HIS A 159 20.00 -24.88 -0.45
N ASP A 160 19.60 -25.58 0.61
CA ASP A 160 18.21 -25.60 1.05
C ASP A 160 17.92 -24.35 1.90
N LEU A 161 16.70 -23.82 1.76
CA LEU A 161 16.26 -22.61 2.44
C LEU A 161 15.06 -22.90 3.33
N LYS A 162 15.00 -22.21 4.47
CA LYS A 162 13.79 -22.15 5.30
C LYS A 162 12.63 -21.55 4.49
N SER A 163 11.45 -22.15 4.61
CA SER A 163 10.23 -21.62 4.00
C SER A 163 9.66 -20.44 4.80
N GLY A 164 8.83 -19.61 4.16
CA GLY A 164 8.17 -18.48 4.82
C GLY A 164 9.06 -17.26 5.08
N GLY A 165 10.18 -17.14 4.34
CA GLY A 165 11.06 -15.98 4.41
C GLY A 165 10.45 -14.71 3.82
N SER A 166 11.02 -13.57 4.22
CA SER A 166 10.73 -12.22 3.75
C SER A 166 11.91 -11.66 2.95
N VAL A 167 11.68 -10.58 2.18
CA VAL A 167 12.74 -9.90 1.42
C VAL A 167 13.87 -9.40 2.32
N VAL A 168 13.57 -9.04 3.57
CA VAL A 168 14.57 -8.58 4.55
C VAL A 168 15.54 -9.68 4.97
N ASP A 169 15.18 -10.95 4.77
CA ASP A 169 16.01 -12.11 5.09
C ASP A 169 17.10 -12.38 4.04
N VAL A 170 16.97 -11.79 2.85
CA VAL A 170 17.90 -12.02 1.73
C VAL A 170 19.31 -11.53 2.07
N THR A 171 19.45 -10.32 2.61
CA THR A 171 20.78 -9.76 2.93
C THR A 171 21.50 -10.56 4.04
N PRO A 172 20.88 -10.89 5.19
CA PRO A 172 21.46 -11.82 6.17
C PRO A 172 21.87 -13.17 5.57
N THR A 173 21.05 -13.71 4.66
CA THR A 173 21.34 -14.97 3.94
C THR A 173 22.62 -14.84 3.10
N ILE A 174 22.77 -13.74 2.35
CA ILE A 174 23.99 -13.45 1.57
C ILE A 174 25.19 -13.27 2.48
N CYS A 175 25.06 -12.56 3.61
CA CYS A 175 26.15 -12.39 4.57
C CYS A 175 26.65 -13.75 5.09
N GLN A 176 25.75 -14.66 5.46
CA GLN A 176 26.14 -16.01 5.89
C GLN A 176 26.85 -16.79 4.77
N LEU A 177 26.35 -16.74 3.54
CA LEU A 177 26.99 -17.44 2.40
C LEU A 177 28.39 -16.91 2.05
N LEU A 178 28.70 -15.66 2.43
CA LEU A 178 29.99 -15.01 2.22
C LEU A 178 30.91 -15.09 3.44
N ASP A 179 30.52 -15.78 4.51
CA ASP A 179 31.21 -15.79 5.81
C ASP A 179 31.44 -14.37 6.38
N ILE A 180 30.48 -13.46 6.14
CA ILE A 180 30.48 -12.09 6.66
C ILE A 180 29.49 -11.99 7.82
N LYS A 181 29.92 -11.38 8.93
CA LYS A 181 29.03 -11.09 10.06
C LYS A 181 27.99 -10.04 9.63
N ALA A 182 26.72 -10.43 9.64
CA ALA A 182 25.62 -9.50 9.42
C ALA A 182 25.57 -8.44 10.54
N PRO A 183 25.27 -7.17 10.21
CA PRO A 183 24.94 -6.14 11.20
C PRO A 183 23.79 -6.59 12.11
N ALA A 184 23.86 -6.21 13.40
CA ALA A 184 22.87 -6.63 14.39
C ALA A 184 21.52 -5.90 14.26
N ASP A 185 21.48 -4.83 13.48
CA ASP A 185 20.33 -3.98 13.21
C ASP A 185 19.59 -4.35 11.91
N PHE A 186 19.94 -5.48 11.28
CA PHE A 186 19.12 -6.04 10.20
C PHE A 186 17.80 -6.61 10.76
N ASP A 187 16.69 -6.29 10.10
CA ASP A 187 15.36 -6.79 10.50
C ASP A 187 15.17 -8.29 10.23
N GLY A 188 15.84 -8.81 9.20
CA GLY A 188 15.75 -10.20 8.76
C GLY A 188 16.78 -11.13 9.39
N THR A 189 16.61 -12.42 9.13
CA THR A 189 17.53 -13.49 9.55
C THR A 189 17.88 -14.39 8.37
N SER A 190 19.00 -15.12 8.45
CA SER A 190 19.39 -15.99 7.36
C SER A 190 18.44 -17.17 7.17
N LEU A 191 18.11 -17.44 5.90
CA LEU A 191 17.28 -18.56 5.46
C LEU A 191 18.09 -19.83 5.21
N ILE A 192 19.43 -19.77 5.23
CA ILE A 192 20.28 -20.96 5.15
C ILE A 192 20.08 -21.81 6.41
N THR A 193 19.88 -23.12 6.22
CA THR A 193 19.84 -24.11 7.29
C THR A 193 21.23 -24.54 7.74
#